data_AF-A0A358A1T1-F1
#
_entry.id   AF-A0A358A1T1-F1
#
_cell.length_a   1.000
_cell.length_b   1.000
_cell.length_c   1.000
_cell.angle_alpha   90.00
_cell.angle_beta   90.00
_cell.angle_gamma   90.00
#
_symmetry.space_group_name_H-M   'P 1'
#
loop_
_entity.id
_entity.type
_entity.pdbx_description
1 polymer ?
#
loop_
_entity_poly.entity_id
_entity_poly.type
_entity_poly.pdbx_seq_one_letter_code
_entity_poly.pdbx_strand_id
1 'polypeptide(L)'
;GAGHFVKMVHNGIEYGMMAAIAEGLGILEAADAGTEDRQADAETAPLDDPRAYQYGFDIEAITELWRRGSVINSWLIDLTANALAEDPQLSHFAGRVSYSGMGRWTVKAAVDVGVPAHVITASLLERFASRDNFD
;
A
#
# COMPACT_ATOMS: atom_id res chain seq x y z
N GLY A 1 -22.32 0.10 -19.80
CA GLY A 1 -22.79 1.49 -20.07
C GLY A 1 -21.94 2.50 -19.31
N ALA A 2 -22.20 3.80 -19.48
CA ALA A 2 -21.39 4.88 -18.91
C ALA A 2 -21.22 4.79 -17.37
N GLY A 3 -22.29 4.42 -16.64
CA GLY A 3 -22.21 4.23 -15.18
C GLY A 3 -21.22 3.14 -14.75
N HIS A 4 -21.17 2.01 -15.47
CA HIS A 4 -20.18 0.95 -15.19
C HIS A 4 -18.75 1.42 -15.48
N PHE A 5 -18.56 2.24 -16.52
CA PHE A 5 -17.24 2.80 -16.83
C PHE A 5 -16.74 3.73 -15.72
N VAL A 6 -17.60 4.61 -15.20
CA VAL A 6 -17.25 5.49 -14.07
C VAL A 6 -16.91 4.65 -12.83
N LYS A 7 -17.71 3.63 -12.51
CA LYS A 7 -17.42 2.74 -11.37
C LYS A 7 -16.11 1.96 -11.55
N MET A 8 -15.79 1.54 -12.78
CA MET A 8 -14.52 0.91 -13.11
C MET A 8 -13.34 1.83 -12.77
N VAL A 9 -13.36 3.08 -13.27
CA VAL A 9 -12.32 4.06 -12.97
C VAL A 9 -12.23 4.36 -11.47
N HIS A 10 -13.37 4.51 -10.78
CA HIS A 10 -13.41 4.65 -9.32
C HIS A 10 -12.63 3.53 -8.62
N ASN A 11 -12.87 2.27 -8.98
CA ASN A 11 -12.16 1.14 -8.38
C ASN A 11 -10.66 1.13 -8.69
N GLY A 12 -10.25 1.66 -9.85
CA GLY A 12 -8.83 1.86 -10.16
C GLY A 12 -8.19 2.92 -9.27
N ILE A 13 -8.88 4.03 -9.03
CA ILE A 13 -8.42 5.09 -8.10
C ILE A 13 -8.30 4.54 -6.67
N GLU A 14 -9.30 3.76 -6.22
CA GLU A 14 -9.29 3.09 -4.92
C GLU A 14 -8.05 2.20 -4.74
N TYR A 15 -7.63 1.46 -5.79
CA TYR A 15 -6.42 0.64 -5.73
C TYR A 15 -5.17 1.48 -5.50
N GLY A 16 -5.01 2.57 -6.24
CA GLY A 16 -3.87 3.47 -6.10
C GLY A 16 -3.81 4.13 -4.72
N MET A 17 -4.96 4.53 -4.18
CA MET A 17 -5.03 5.11 -2.83
C MET A 17 -4.65 4.08 -1.75
N MET A 18 -5.17 2.87 -1.83
CA MET A 18 -4.83 1.80 -0.88
C MET A 18 -3.35 1.43 -0.94
N ALA A 19 -2.77 1.35 -2.15
CA ALA A 19 -1.34 1.06 -2.33
C ALA A 19 -0.47 2.16 -1.70
N ALA A 20 -0.75 3.43 -1.98
CA ALA A 20 0.01 4.54 -1.41
C ALA A 20 -0.03 4.56 0.14
N ILE A 21 -1.18 4.23 0.75
CA ILE A 21 -1.31 4.09 2.20
C ILE A 21 -0.47 2.91 2.69
N ALA A 22 -0.60 1.74 2.05
CA ALA A 22 0.11 0.53 2.45
C ALA A 22 1.63 0.69 2.35
N GLU A 23 2.15 1.23 1.24
CA GLU A 23 3.57 1.53 1.05
C GLU A 23 4.08 2.49 2.12
N GLY A 24 3.34 3.58 2.38
CA GLY A 24 3.73 4.57 3.39
C GLY A 24 3.79 3.99 4.81
N LEU A 25 2.84 3.14 5.17
CA LEU A 25 2.84 2.45 6.46
C LEU A 25 3.95 1.40 6.54
N GLY A 26 4.21 0.65 5.47
CA GLY A 26 5.32 -0.31 5.43
C GLY A 26 6.69 0.34 5.59
N ILE A 27 6.87 1.56 5.06
CA ILE A 27 8.10 2.35 5.29
C ILE A 27 8.23 2.74 6.78
N LEU A 28 7.13 3.13 7.44
CA LEU A 28 7.15 3.46 8.87
C LEU A 28 7.40 2.22 9.73
N GLU A 29 6.81 1.08 9.35
CA GLU A 29 7.03 -0.20 10.03
C GLU A 29 8.50 -0.63 9.94
N ALA A 30 9.14 -0.45 8.78
CA ALA A 30 10.56 -0.77 8.56
C ALA A 30 11.53 0.30 9.08
N ALA A 31 11.07 1.34 9.79
CA ALA A 31 11.90 2.47 10.18
C ALA A 31 12.84 2.19 11.37
N ASP A 32 12.81 0.97 11.93
CA ASP A 32 13.74 0.45 12.93
C ASP A 32 14.90 -0.36 12.31
N ALA A 33 14.98 -0.39 10.99
CA ALA A 33 15.94 -1.13 10.18
C ALA A 33 17.42 -1.00 10.59
N GLY A 34 17.81 0.12 11.19
CA GLY A 34 19.16 0.38 11.67
C GLY A 34 19.45 -0.10 13.09
N THR A 35 18.49 -0.78 13.73
CA THR A 35 18.69 -1.51 15.00
C THR A 35 19.23 -2.93 14.77
N GLU A 36 19.07 -3.45 13.56
CA GLU A 36 19.55 -4.77 13.15
C GLU A 36 20.98 -4.72 12.63
N ASP A 37 21.80 -5.71 12.99
CA ASP A 37 23.10 -5.92 12.37
C ASP A 37 22.91 -6.64 11.02
N ARG A 38 22.76 -5.88 9.95
CA ARG A 38 22.59 -6.42 8.58
C ARG A 38 23.94 -6.70 7.96
N GLN A 39 24.24 -7.98 7.75
CA GLN A 39 25.38 -8.38 6.92
C GLN A 39 25.09 -8.00 5.47
N ALA A 40 26.07 -7.42 4.78
CA ALA A 40 25.95 -7.16 3.35
C ALA A 40 25.83 -8.49 2.60
N ASP A 41 24.73 -8.68 1.87
CA ASP A 41 24.52 -9.80 0.96
C ASP A 41 24.35 -9.31 -0.48
N ALA A 42 24.18 -10.25 -1.42
CA ALA A 42 24.06 -9.92 -2.83
C ALA A 42 22.71 -9.27 -3.20
N GLU A 43 21.71 -9.41 -2.33
CA GLU A 43 20.31 -9.02 -2.61
C GLU A 43 19.96 -7.67 -1.95
N THR A 44 20.70 -7.27 -0.91
CA THR A 44 20.37 -6.13 -0.07
C THR A 44 21.61 -5.25 0.16
N ALA A 45 21.55 -4.02 -0.35
CA ALA A 45 22.57 -3.04 -0.04
C ALA A 45 22.54 -2.67 1.46
N PRO A 46 23.69 -2.54 2.13
CA PRO A 46 23.73 -2.08 3.51
C PRO A 46 23.22 -0.64 3.64
N LEU A 47 22.72 -0.28 4.81
CA LEU A 47 22.31 1.10 5.12
C LEU A 47 23.54 2.01 5.24
N ASP A 48 23.52 3.14 4.53
CA ASP A 48 24.62 4.14 4.59
C ASP A 48 24.76 4.77 5.99
N ASP A 49 23.65 5.10 6.67
CA ASP A 49 23.63 5.57 8.07
C ASP A 49 22.52 4.87 8.87
N PRO A 50 22.82 3.74 9.53
CA PRO A 50 21.85 3.01 10.35
C PRO A 50 21.22 3.85 11.48
N ARG A 51 21.92 4.86 12.00
CA ARG A 51 21.42 5.67 13.12
C ARG A 51 20.22 6.54 12.74
N ALA A 52 20.02 6.78 11.44
CA ALA A 52 18.87 7.50 10.91
C ALA A 52 17.59 6.64 10.87
N TYR A 53 17.67 5.35 11.18
CA TYR A 53 16.56 4.38 11.04
C TYR A 53 16.43 3.51 12.30
N GLN A 54 16.34 4.13 13.47
CA GLN A 54 16.19 3.41 14.75
C GLN A 54 14.86 3.77 15.43
N TYR A 55 13.78 3.80 14.66
CA TYR A 55 12.47 4.24 15.12
C TYR A 55 11.48 3.07 15.20
N GLY A 56 11.08 2.70 16.42
CA GLY A 56 9.94 1.80 16.65
C GLY A 56 8.64 2.59 16.69
N PHE A 57 8.03 2.83 15.54
CA PHE A 57 6.79 3.60 15.44
C PHE A 57 5.56 2.79 15.87
N ASP A 58 4.64 3.45 16.58
CA ASP A 58 3.30 2.94 16.85
C ASP A 58 2.38 3.27 15.66
N ILE A 59 2.19 2.28 14.78
CA ILE A 59 1.43 2.45 13.53
C ILE A 59 -0.07 2.67 13.79
N GLU A 60 -0.62 2.05 14.84
CA GLU A 60 -2.00 2.26 15.27
C GLU A 60 -2.20 3.73 15.69
N ALA A 61 -1.33 4.24 16.57
CA ALA A 61 -1.42 5.63 17.02
C ALA A 61 -1.22 6.65 15.89
N ILE A 62 -0.31 6.38 14.95
CA ILE A 62 -0.08 7.25 13.78
C ILE A 62 -1.31 7.29 12.88
N THR A 63 -1.93 6.14 12.61
CA THR A 63 -3.12 6.10 11.75
C THR A 63 -4.33 6.77 12.41
N GLU A 64 -4.53 6.64 13.72
CA GLU A 64 -5.55 7.41 14.47
C GLU A 64 -5.25 8.92 14.43
N LEU A 65 -3.99 9.33 14.58
CA LEU A 65 -3.59 10.73 14.47
C LEU A 65 -3.95 11.32 13.10
N TRP A 66 -3.69 10.59 12.01
CA TRP A 66 -3.98 11.05 10.64
C TRP A 66 -5.47 11.24 10.36
N ARG A 67 -6.37 10.76 11.23
CA ARG A 67 -7.81 11.02 11.10
C ARG A 67 -8.20 12.44 11.45
N ARG A 68 -7.32 13.27 12.02
CA ARG A 68 -7.71 14.61 12.50
C ARG A 68 -6.74 15.67 11.99
N GLY A 69 -7.22 16.50 11.06
CA GLY A 69 -6.47 17.66 10.55
C GLY A 69 -5.34 17.32 9.58
N SER A 70 -5.13 16.05 9.24
CA SER A 70 -4.19 15.64 8.20
C SER A 70 -4.77 15.83 6.80
N VAL A 71 -3.91 16.15 5.83
CA VAL A 71 -4.26 16.23 4.40
C VAL A 71 -4.69 14.87 3.86
N ILE A 72 -4.13 13.78 4.39
CA ILE A 72 -4.42 12.42 3.93
C ILE A 72 -5.60 11.76 4.67
N ASN A 73 -6.31 12.50 5.53
CA ASN A 73 -7.56 12.01 6.11
C ASN A 73 -8.48 11.54 4.98
N SER A 74 -8.98 10.31 5.11
CA SER A 74 -9.90 9.72 4.16
C SER A 74 -10.64 8.55 4.80
N TRP A 75 -11.72 8.11 4.16
CA TRP A 75 -12.43 6.89 4.55
C TRP A 75 -11.51 5.66 4.60
N LEU A 76 -10.52 5.57 3.71
CA LEU A 76 -9.56 4.47 3.72
C LEU A 76 -8.67 4.51 4.97
N ILE A 77 -8.22 5.70 5.40
CA ILE A 77 -7.49 5.85 6.67
C ILE A 77 -8.38 5.49 7.87
N ASP A 78 -9.66 5.86 7.87
CA ASP A 78 -10.60 5.43 8.91
C ASP A 78 -10.68 3.90 9.00
N LEU A 79 -10.80 3.22 7.86
CA LEU A 79 -10.82 1.75 7.82
C LEU A 79 -9.51 1.13 8.29
N THR A 80 -8.37 1.69 7.88
CA THR A 80 -7.04 1.22 8.30
C THR A 80 -6.84 1.38 9.80
N ALA A 81 -7.16 2.55 10.37
CA ALA A 81 -7.05 2.79 11.80
C ALA A 81 -7.94 1.85 12.61
N ASN A 82 -9.18 1.61 12.17
CA ASN A 82 -10.06 0.65 12.82
C ASN A 82 -9.51 -0.78 12.77
N ALA A 83 -8.96 -1.21 11.62
CA ALA A 83 -8.38 -2.54 11.48
C ALA A 83 -7.15 -2.73 12.38
N LEU A 84 -6.29 -1.72 12.48
CA LEU A 84 -5.11 -1.75 13.35
C LEU A 84 -5.48 -1.70 14.84
N ALA A 85 -6.53 -0.98 15.22
CA ALA A 85 -7.03 -0.97 16.59
C ALA A 85 -7.62 -2.32 17.01
N GLU A 86 -8.18 -3.09 16.06
CA GLU A 86 -8.66 -4.45 16.30
C GLU A 86 -7.52 -5.47 16.36
N ASP A 87 -6.55 -5.38 15.44
CA ASP A 87 -5.40 -6.27 15.33
C ASP A 87 -4.15 -5.50 14.85
N PRO A 88 -3.30 -5.01 15.78
CA PRO A 88 -2.12 -4.21 15.42
C PRO A 88 -1.08 -4.95 14.58
N GLN A 89 -1.14 -6.29 14.55
CA GLN A 89 -0.23 -7.13 13.77
C GLN A 89 -0.88 -7.63 12.47
N LEU A 90 -2.15 -7.29 12.23
CA LEU A 90 -2.94 -7.74 11.09
C LEU A 90 -2.87 -9.28 10.89
N SER A 91 -2.72 -10.02 11.99
CA SER A 91 -2.52 -11.47 12.06
C SER A 91 -3.65 -12.28 11.43
N HIS A 92 -4.85 -11.70 11.34
CA HIS A 92 -6.01 -12.32 10.70
C HIS A 92 -6.03 -12.22 9.17
N PHE A 93 -5.09 -11.49 8.54
CA PHE A 93 -5.05 -11.29 7.09
C PHE A 93 -3.99 -12.18 6.41
N ALA A 94 -4.36 -12.79 5.28
CA ALA A 94 -3.53 -13.81 4.62
C ALA A 94 -2.41 -13.26 3.72
N GLY A 95 -2.05 -11.96 3.81
CA GLY A 95 -1.05 -11.30 2.94
C GLY A 95 -1.39 -11.26 1.43
N ARG A 96 -2.42 -11.99 1.00
CA ARG A 96 -2.82 -12.16 -0.41
C ARG A 96 -4.01 -11.27 -0.73
N VAL A 97 -3.82 -10.35 -1.68
CA VAL A 97 -4.86 -9.37 -2.03
C VAL A 97 -5.60 -9.80 -3.29
N SER A 98 -6.91 -10.04 -3.15
CA SER A 98 -7.78 -10.32 -4.30
C SER A 98 -8.02 -9.07 -5.15
N TYR A 99 -8.27 -9.27 -6.44
CA TYR A 99 -8.73 -8.23 -7.35
C TYR A 99 -9.98 -8.70 -8.11
N SER A 100 -11.00 -7.84 -8.20
CA SER A 100 -12.31 -8.18 -8.80
C SER A 100 -12.36 -7.98 -10.32
N GLY A 101 -11.22 -7.71 -10.96
CA GLY A 101 -11.10 -7.43 -12.40
C GLY A 101 -11.22 -5.93 -12.75
N MET A 102 -11.87 -5.12 -11.91
CA MET A 102 -12.09 -3.69 -12.18
C MET A 102 -10.78 -2.91 -12.39
N GLY A 103 -9.76 -3.17 -11.57
CA GLY A 103 -8.43 -2.56 -11.77
C GLY A 103 -7.79 -2.92 -13.12
N ARG A 104 -7.95 -4.16 -13.58
CA ARG A 104 -7.47 -4.59 -14.91
C ARG A 104 -8.18 -3.84 -16.03
N TRP A 105 -9.50 -3.68 -15.93
CA TRP A 105 -10.26 -2.96 -16.95
C TRP A 105 -9.93 -1.46 -16.97
N THR A 106 -9.66 -0.85 -15.81
CA THR A 106 -9.19 0.55 -15.76
C THR A 106 -7.85 0.73 -16.46
N VAL A 107 -6.86 -0.13 -16.20
CA VAL A 107 -5.55 -0.07 -16.87
C VAL A 107 -5.70 -0.31 -18.38
N LYS A 108 -6.52 -1.29 -18.79
CA LYS A 108 -6.80 -1.51 -20.21
C LYS A 108 -7.42 -0.27 -20.86
N ALA A 109 -8.43 0.33 -20.23
CA ALA A 109 -9.07 1.53 -20.76
C ALA A 109 -8.07 2.69 -20.91
N ALA A 110 -7.17 2.87 -19.93
CA ALA A 110 -6.12 3.89 -19.99
C ALA A 110 -5.20 3.70 -21.21
N VAL A 111 -4.81 2.46 -21.52
CA VAL A 111 -4.05 2.12 -22.74
C VAL A 111 -4.85 2.42 -24.00
N ASP A 112 -6.10 1.96 -24.07
CA ASP A 112 -6.97 2.14 -25.24
C ASP A 112 -7.19 3.63 -25.58
N VAL A 113 -7.25 4.51 -24.58
CA VAL A 113 -7.46 5.96 -24.76
C VAL A 113 -6.17 6.79 -24.73
N GLY A 114 -4.99 6.17 -24.55
CA GLY A 114 -3.70 6.86 -24.53
C GLY A 114 -3.47 7.76 -23.32
N VAL A 115 -4.03 7.42 -22.15
CA VAL A 115 -3.86 8.18 -20.89
C VAL A 115 -2.85 7.47 -19.97
N PRO A 116 -1.80 8.15 -19.49
CA PRO A 116 -0.87 7.57 -18.53
C PRO A 116 -1.55 7.22 -17.19
N ALA A 117 -1.31 6.02 -16.67
CA ALA A 117 -1.94 5.51 -15.44
C ALA A 117 -0.94 4.78 -14.51
N HIS A 118 0.24 5.37 -14.28
CA HIS A 118 1.35 4.73 -13.55
C HIS A 118 0.95 4.18 -12.18
N VAL A 119 0.34 5.02 -11.32
CA VAL A 119 -0.04 4.63 -9.94
C VAL A 119 -1.07 3.51 -9.93
N ILE A 120 -2.13 3.63 -10.75
CA ILE A 120 -3.18 2.60 -10.85
C ILE A 120 -2.58 1.29 -11.40
N THR A 121 -1.63 1.39 -12.33
CA THR A 121 -0.96 0.22 -12.90
C THR A 121 -0.09 -0.46 -11.85
N ALA A 122 0.76 0.28 -11.13
CA ALA A 122 1.62 -0.25 -10.07
C ALA A 122 0.81 -0.94 -8.97
N SER A 123 -0.24 -0.27 -8.45
CA SER A 123 -1.12 -0.85 -7.42
C SER A 123 -1.85 -2.13 -7.87
N LEU A 124 -2.07 -2.31 -9.16
CA LEU A 124 -2.59 -3.57 -9.70
C LEU A 124 -1.51 -4.66 -9.76
N LEU A 125 -0.29 -4.30 -10.14
CA LEU A 125 0.85 -5.23 -10.21
C LEU A 125 1.24 -5.74 -8.82
N GLU A 126 1.22 -4.89 -7.79
CA GLU A 126 1.46 -5.31 -6.40
C GLU A 126 0.47 -6.39 -5.94
N ARG A 127 -0.80 -6.26 -6.31
CA ARG A 127 -1.80 -7.29 -6.04
C ARG A 127 -1.51 -8.60 -6.76
N PHE A 128 -0.89 -8.55 -7.94
CA PHE A 128 -0.43 -9.76 -8.62
C PHE A 128 0.78 -10.37 -7.92
N ALA A 129 1.75 -9.54 -7.49
CA ALA A 129 2.93 -9.98 -6.76
C ALA A 129 2.59 -10.59 -5.39
N SER A 130 1.56 -10.06 -4.70
CA SER A 130 1.06 -10.62 -3.42
C SER A 130 0.48 -12.04 -3.52
N ARG A 131 0.35 -12.58 -4.73
CA ARG A 131 -0.12 -13.94 -4.97
C ARG A 131 1.12 -14.71 -5.42
N ASP A 132 1.51 -15.73 -4.65
CA ASP A 132 2.63 -16.68 -4.87
C ASP A 132 2.56 -17.42 -6.23
N ASN A 133 2.37 -16.69 -7.33
CA ASN A 133 2.15 -17.15 -8.69
C ASN A 133 3.40 -16.88 -9.55
N PHE A 134 4.44 -16.26 -8.99
CA PHE A 134 5.66 -15.85 -9.69
C PHE A 134 6.95 -16.32 -9.00
N ASP A 135 6.84 -17.22 -8.01
CA ASP A 135 7.95 -18.01 -7.45
C ASP A 135 7.97 -19.43 -8.03
#